data_AF-C0B7B8-F1
#
_entry.id   AF-C0B7B8-F1
#
_cell.length_a   1.000
_cell.length_b   1.000
_cell.length_c   1.000
_cell.angle_alpha   90.00
_cell.angle_beta   90.00
_cell.angle_gamma   90.00
#
_symmetry.space_group_name_H-M   'P 1'
#
loop_
_entity.id
_entity.type
_entity.pdbx_description
1 polymer ?
#
loop_
_entity_poly.entity_id
_entity_poly.type
_entity_poly.pdbx_seq_one_letter_code
_entity_poly.pdbx_strand_id
1 'polypeptide(L)'
;MDVITILDIIASHIEDNDIDLFKLGFVGNGEPMLDYEKLKQYIAHIGDYLKSGRIAAYTITNGLLVDREKLEFFKEYNVNVGFSVDGISAIHDKYRCGTHERVMANIALYKEVNGKYPSMNCTVGKEIIDNPEATIGFFEQFGNRITFSRMIGKQGISLPDFNAFLNKAMERLNVRTGGYDCTMYGGMCGAGMDNIFYANGKIFICGNCIDLPFSMPYDTPLNEVSFDVIDFDRSCCFKEVFTG
;
A
#
# COMPACT_ATOMS: atom_id res chain seq x y z
N MET A 1 -12.37 -15.92 -5.05
CA MET A 1 -11.59 -15.70 -6.28
C MET A 1 -10.37 -16.58 -6.18
N ASP A 2 -9.97 -17.18 -7.28
CA ASP A 2 -8.72 -17.95 -7.33
C ASP A 2 -7.56 -16.98 -7.59
N VAL A 3 -6.69 -16.82 -6.60
CA VAL A 3 -5.53 -15.93 -6.72
C VAL A 3 -4.47 -16.53 -7.61
N ILE A 4 -4.36 -17.87 -7.68
CA ILE A 4 -3.39 -18.52 -8.56
C ILE A 4 -3.71 -18.20 -10.02
N THR A 5 -4.98 -18.27 -10.42
CA THR A 5 -5.42 -17.84 -11.76
C THR A 5 -5.03 -16.39 -12.06
N ILE A 6 -5.18 -15.47 -11.10
CA ILE A 6 -4.78 -14.06 -11.29
C ILE A 6 -3.27 -13.95 -11.52
N LEU A 7 -2.47 -14.69 -10.74
CA LEU A 7 -1.01 -14.70 -10.89
C LEU A 7 -0.57 -15.29 -12.23
N ASP A 8 -1.25 -16.34 -12.72
CA ASP A 8 -0.99 -16.92 -14.04
C ASP A 8 -1.32 -15.94 -15.17
N ILE A 9 -2.41 -15.19 -15.05
CA ILE A 9 -2.77 -14.12 -15.99
C ILE A 9 -1.71 -13.01 -15.98
N ILE A 10 -1.24 -12.60 -14.80
CA ILE A 10 -0.17 -11.60 -14.67
C ILE A 10 1.12 -12.11 -15.32
N ALA A 11 1.52 -13.35 -15.05
CA ALA A 11 2.72 -13.95 -15.63
C ALA A 11 2.62 -13.99 -17.17
N SER A 12 1.49 -14.45 -17.71
CA SER A 12 1.24 -14.46 -19.16
C SER A 12 1.33 -13.06 -19.76
N HIS A 13 0.73 -12.06 -19.11
CA HIS A 13 0.79 -10.66 -19.56
C HIS A 13 2.21 -10.10 -19.57
N ILE A 14 3.03 -10.45 -18.57
CA ILE A 14 4.44 -10.07 -18.49
C ILE A 14 5.22 -10.66 -19.66
N GLU A 15 5.00 -11.93 -20.00
CA GLU A 15 5.67 -12.58 -21.13
C GLU A 15 5.20 -12.00 -22.48
N ASP A 16 3.88 -11.90 -22.69
CA ASP A 16 3.28 -11.48 -23.96
C ASP A 16 3.66 -10.04 -24.35
N ASN A 17 3.95 -9.19 -23.37
CA ASN A 17 4.25 -7.77 -23.57
C ASN A 17 5.71 -7.41 -23.24
N ASP A 18 6.55 -8.41 -22.97
CA ASP A 18 7.96 -8.24 -22.60
C ASP A 18 8.15 -7.18 -21.48
N ILE A 19 7.35 -7.30 -20.42
CA ILE A 19 7.37 -6.35 -19.31
C ILE A 19 8.63 -6.59 -18.46
N ASP A 20 9.48 -5.57 -18.38
CA ASP A 20 10.69 -5.59 -17.56
C ASP A 20 10.37 -5.70 -16.06
N LEU A 21 9.35 -4.98 -15.60
CA LEU A 21 8.97 -4.89 -14.19
C LEU A 21 7.48 -4.68 -13.99
N PHE A 22 6.83 -5.65 -13.35
CA PHE A 22 5.44 -5.57 -12.90
C PHE A 22 5.38 -5.38 -11.38
N LYS A 23 4.54 -4.46 -10.88
CA LYS A 23 4.37 -4.24 -9.44
C LYS A 23 3.13 -4.94 -8.93
N LEU A 24 3.26 -5.73 -7.87
CA LEU A 24 2.16 -6.52 -7.32
C LEU A 24 2.01 -6.29 -5.80
N GLY A 25 0.84 -5.82 -5.38
CA GLY A 25 0.51 -5.63 -3.97
C GLY A 25 -0.42 -6.71 -3.44
N PHE A 26 0.02 -7.47 -2.44
CA PHE A 26 -0.88 -8.30 -1.62
C PHE A 26 -1.43 -7.44 -0.47
N VAL A 27 -2.46 -6.66 -0.77
CA VAL A 27 -3.06 -5.63 0.10
C VAL A 27 -4.59 -5.68 0.07
N GLY A 28 -5.26 -5.02 1.02
CA GLY A 28 -6.72 -4.90 1.05
C GLY A 28 -7.26 -4.38 2.39
N ASN A 29 -8.58 -4.49 2.61
CA ASN A 29 -9.25 -4.04 3.85
C ASN A 29 -8.97 -4.94 5.08
N GLY A 30 -8.01 -5.85 5.00
CA GLY A 30 -7.69 -6.83 6.04
C GLY A 30 -6.20 -6.94 6.32
N GLU A 31 -5.86 -7.75 7.31
CA GLU A 31 -4.47 -8.03 7.68
C GLU A 31 -3.96 -9.25 6.89
N PRO A 32 -2.99 -9.09 5.97
CA PRO A 32 -2.50 -10.18 5.12
C PRO A 32 -1.87 -11.33 5.93
N MET A 33 -1.33 -11.06 7.12
CA MET A 33 -0.76 -12.11 7.98
C MET A 33 -1.81 -13.03 8.62
N LEU A 34 -3.12 -12.70 8.56
CA LEU A 34 -4.17 -13.60 9.06
C LEU A 34 -4.32 -14.88 8.22
N ASP A 35 -4.01 -14.82 6.93
CA ASP A 35 -4.06 -15.96 6.01
C ASP A 35 -2.67 -16.22 5.41
N TYR A 36 -1.65 -16.22 6.28
CA TYR A 36 -0.24 -16.30 5.90
C TYR A 36 0.07 -17.54 5.05
N GLU A 37 -0.54 -18.70 5.33
CA GLU A 37 -0.28 -19.92 4.56
C GLU A 37 -0.69 -19.77 3.10
N LYS A 38 -1.81 -19.11 2.81
CA LYS A 38 -2.18 -18.81 1.42
C LYS A 38 -1.26 -17.78 0.80
N LEU A 39 -0.91 -16.72 1.54
CA LEU A 39 0.05 -15.72 1.06
C LEU A 39 1.41 -16.36 0.70
N LYS A 40 1.88 -17.29 1.53
CA LYS A 40 3.09 -18.08 1.31
C LYS A 40 3.00 -18.90 0.03
N GLN A 41 1.86 -19.57 -0.20
CA GLN A 41 1.60 -20.31 -1.44
C GLN A 41 1.63 -19.41 -2.67
N TYR A 42 0.99 -18.24 -2.60
CA TYR A 42 0.95 -17.27 -3.71
C TYR A 42 2.34 -16.74 -4.04
N ILE A 43 3.14 -16.38 -3.04
CA ILE A 43 4.51 -15.89 -3.22
C ILE A 43 5.39 -16.97 -3.82
N ALA A 44 5.28 -18.22 -3.34
CA ALA A 44 6.03 -19.35 -3.88
C ALA A 44 5.67 -19.63 -5.35
N HIS A 45 4.38 -19.50 -5.70
CA HIS A 45 3.87 -19.72 -7.07
C HIS A 45 4.53 -18.79 -8.10
N ILE A 46 4.74 -17.52 -7.75
CA ILE A 46 5.44 -16.54 -8.61
C ILE A 46 6.92 -16.35 -8.25
N GLY A 47 7.52 -17.31 -7.54
CA GLY A 47 8.84 -17.16 -6.94
C GLY A 47 9.95 -16.81 -7.93
N ASP A 48 9.92 -17.39 -9.12
CA ASP A 48 10.94 -17.15 -10.16
C ASP A 48 10.87 -15.73 -10.72
N TYR A 49 9.66 -15.17 -10.86
CA TYR A 49 9.46 -13.77 -11.28
C TYR A 49 9.93 -12.78 -10.21
N LEU A 50 9.76 -13.13 -8.93
CA LEU A 50 10.25 -12.32 -7.81
C LEU A 50 11.79 -12.36 -7.72
N LYS A 51 12.39 -13.54 -7.89
CA LYS A 51 13.85 -13.72 -7.82
C LYS A 51 14.58 -13.13 -9.02
N SER A 52 13.98 -13.18 -10.21
CA SER A 52 14.51 -12.52 -11.41
C SER A 52 14.31 -11.00 -11.40
N GLY A 53 13.43 -10.49 -10.53
CA GLY A 53 13.11 -9.07 -10.45
C GLY A 53 12.09 -8.59 -11.49
N ARG A 54 11.45 -9.50 -12.25
CA ARG A 54 10.35 -9.16 -13.18
C ARG A 54 9.06 -8.81 -12.45
N ILE A 55 8.85 -9.32 -11.24
CA ILE A 55 7.78 -8.86 -10.33
C ILE A 55 8.40 -8.23 -9.09
N ALA A 56 8.03 -6.98 -8.81
CA ALA A 56 8.28 -6.32 -7.53
C ALA A 56 7.04 -6.43 -6.64
N ALA A 57 7.01 -7.46 -5.80
CA ALA A 57 5.90 -7.68 -4.88
C ALA A 57 6.07 -6.94 -3.54
N TYR A 58 4.94 -6.53 -2.97
CA TYR A 58 4.89 -5.98 -1.63
C TYR A 58 3.61 -6.37 -0.88
N THR A 59 3.67 -6.29 0.43
CA THR A 59 2.51 -6.38 1.32
C THR A 59 2.59 -5.31 2.40
N ILE A 60 1.46 -4.96 3.01
CA ILE A 60 1.39 -3.98 4.10
C ILE A 60 0.66 -4.63 5.27
N THR A 61 1.30 -4.63 6.43
CA THR A 61 0.78 -5.24 7.66
C THR A 61 0.64 -4.20 8.77
N ASN A 62 -0.29 -4.42 9.69
CA ASN A 62 -0.34 -3.74 10.98
C ASN A 62 0.85 -4.13 11.90
N GLY A 63 1.63 -5.14 11.50
CA GLY A 63 2.86 -5.55 12.14
C GLY A 63 2.67 -6.37 13.41
N LEU A 64 1.46 -6.85 13.73
CA LEU A 64 1.21 -7.59 14.98
C LEU A 64 1.43 -9.10 14.89
N LEU A 65 1.37 -9.65 13.68
CA LEU A 65 1.41 -11.10 13.41
C LEU A 65 2.67 -11.52 12.66
N VAL A 66 3.63 -10.61 12.50
CA VAL A 66 4.94 -10.92 11.95
C VAL A 66 5.81 -11.59 13.01
N ASP A 67 6.65 -12.51 12.56
CA ASP A 67 7.70 -13.15 13.35
C ASP A 67 8.94 -13.35 12.46
N ARG A 68 10.01 -13.91 13.03
CA ARG A 68 11.26 -14.11 12.32
C ARG A 68 11.09 -15.00 11.08
N GLU A 69 10.37 -16.11 11.20
CA GLU A 69 10.18 -17.07 10.11
C GLU A 69 9.49 -16.40 8.91
N LYS A 70 8.41 -15.66 9.17
CA LYS A 70 7.68 -14.92 8.13
C LYS A 70 8.58 -13.89 7.45
N LEU A 71 9.36 -13.14 8.23
CA LEU A 71 10.26 -12.12 7.72
C LEU A 71 11.41 -12.70 6.88
N GLU A 72 11.96 -13.84 7.30
CA GLU A 72 12.98 -14.58 6.54
C GLU A 72 12.40 -15.10 5.22
N PHE A 73 11.17 -15.61 5.23
CA PHE A 73 10.47 -16.02 4.01
C PHE A 73 10.27 -14.84 3.05
N PHE A 74 9.74 -13.69 3.50
CA PHE A 74 9.56 -12.52 2.63
C PHE A 74 10.90 -12.02 2.07
N LYS A 75 11.97 -12.06 2.87
CA LYS A 75 13.32 -11.70 2.44
C LYS A 75 13.86 -12.65 1.37
N GLU A 76 13.65 -13.96 1.50
CA GLU A 76 14.07 -14.96 0.52
C GLU A 76 13.46 -14.71 -0.87
N TYR A 77 12.20 -14.28 -0.90
CA TYR A 77 11.45 -14.01 -2.13
C TYR A 77 11.45 -12.53 -2.54
N ASN A 78 12.34 -11.69 -1.98
CA ASN A 78 12.42 -10.26 -2.29
C ASN A 78 11.09 -9.49 -2.15
N VAL A 79 10.19 -9.93 -1.27
CA VAL A 79 8.89 -9.27 -1.03
C VAL A 79 9.08 -8.12 -0.04
N ASN A 80 8.72 -6.90 -0.44
CA ASN A 80 8.78 -5.75 0.45
C ASN A 80 7.63 -5.77 1.47
N VAL A 81 7.94 -5.70 2.76
CA VAL A 81 6.92 -5.65 3.83
C VAL A 81 6.85 -4.24 4.42
N GLY A 82 5.74 -3.56 4.20
CA GLY A 82 5.43 -2.27 4.78
C GLY A 82 4.70 -2.39 6.12
N PHE A 83 5.01 -1.51 7.07
CA PHE A 83 4.37 -1.48 8.38
C PHE A 83 3.47 -0.26 8.51
N SER A 84 2.24 -0.47 8.97
CA SER A 84 1.32 0.61 9.29
C SER A 84 1.58 1.16 10.69
N VAL A 85 2.06 2.40 10.78
CA VAL A 85 2.36 3.08 12.04
C VAL A 85 2.09 4.58 11.86
N ASP A 86 1.23 5.16 12.70
CA ASP A 86 0.76 6.55 12.54
C ASP A 86 1.57 7.58 13.36
N GLY A 87 2.87 7.33 13.55
CA GLY A 87 3.75 8.20 14.33
C GLY A 87 3.79 7.85 15.82
N ILE A 88 3.85 8.87 16.67
CA ILE A 88 3.96 8.73 18.13
C ILE A 88 2.81 7.91 18.73
N SER A 89 3.07 7.26 19.87
CA SER A 89 2.08 6.41 20.57
C SER A 89 0.75 7.11 20.82
N ALA A 90 0.76 8.36 21.27
CA ALA A 90 -0.47 9.11 21.55
C ALA A 90 -1.42 9.23 20.35
N ILE A 91 -0.88 9.28 19.12
CA ILE A 91 -1.68 9.33 17.88
C ILE A 91 -1.97 7.92 17.38
N HIS A 92 -0.95 7.07 17.32
CA HIS A 92 -1.08 5.68 16.86
C HIS A 92 -2.13 4.92 17.67
N ASP A 93 -2.02 4.94 19.00
CA ASP A 93 -2.86 4.12 19.89
C ASP A 93 -4.32 4.57 19.88
N LYS A 94 -4.58 5.85 19.59
CA LYS A 94 -5.94 6.40 19.44
C LYS A 94 -6.71 5.70 18.32
N TYR A 95 -6.03 5.42 17.20
CA TYR A 95 -6.67 4.86 16.00
C TYR A 95 -6.39 3.37 15.79
N ARG A 96 -5.34 2.84 16.42
CA ARG A 96 -4.88 1.45 16.29
C ARG A 96 -4.92 0.69 17.60
N CYS A 97 -5.83 1.05 18.51
CA CYS A 97 -6.18 0.22 19.67
C CYS A 97 -5.00 -0.13 20.60
N GLY A 98 -4.10 0.82 20.89
CA GLY A 98 -3.01 0.58 21.84
C GLY A 98 -1.86 -0.31 21.31
N THR A 99 -1.66 -0.39 19.99
CA THR A 99 -0.69 -1.31 19.38
C THR A 99 0.71 -0.76 19.19
N HIS A 100 0.98 0.52 19.51
CA HIS A 100 2.22 1.20 19.17
C HIS A 100 3.46 0.45 19.67
N GLU A 101 3.51 0.08 20.95
CA GLU A 101 4.66 -0.63 21.52
C GLU A 101 4.94 -1.96 20.79
N ARG A 102 3.89 -2.73 20.50
CA ARG A 102 3.99 -4.03 19.83
C ARG A 102 4.47 -3.91 18.39
N VAL A 103 3.93 -2.95 17.63
CA VAL A 103 4.39 -2.73 16.25
C VAL A 103 5.84 -2.23 16.23
N MET A 104 6.25 -1.40 17.19
CA MET A 104 7.63 -0.93 17.30
C MET A 104 8.62 -2.06 17.62
N ALA A 105 8.25 -3.00 18.48
CA ALA A 105 9.04 -4.21 18.74
C ALA A 105 9.22 -5.04 17.46
N ASN A 106 8.16 -5.19 16.66
CA ASN A 106 8.22 -5.95 15.42
C ASN A 106 8.92 -5.21 14.27
N ILE A 107 8.92 -3.88 14.26
CA ILE A 107 9.78 -3.06 13.40
C ILE A 107 11.26 -3.27 13.76
N ALA A 108 11.59 -3.38 15.05
CA ALA A 108 12.95 -3.70 15.49
C ALA A 108 13.37 -5.11 15.05
N LEU A 109 12.47 -6.10 15.18
CA LEU A 109 12.69 -7.45 14.65
C LEU A 109 12.90 -7.44 13.12
N TYR A 110 12.09 -6.67 12.37
CA TYR A 110 12.30 -6.49 10.93
C TYR A 110 13.70 -5.99 10.63
N LYS A 111 14.16 -4.96 11.35
CA LYS A 111 15.51 -4.41 11.18
C LYS A 111 16.60 -5.43 11.50
N GLU A 112 16.41 -6.27 12.52
CA GLU A 112 17.34 -7.33 12.85
C GLU A 112 17.47 -8.36 11.71
N VAL A 113 16.35 -8.81 11.14
CA VAL A 113 16.32 -9.79 10.05
C VAL A 113 16.83 -9.22 8.72
N ASN A 114 16.49 -7.97 8.42
CA ASN A 114 16.73 -7.35 7.11
C ASN A 114 17.93 -6.39 7.06
N GLY A 115 18.51 -6.03 8.22
CA GLY A 115 19.59 -5.06 8.33
C GLY A 115 19.19 -3.59 8.10
N LYS A 116 17.89 -3.32 7.87
CA LYS A 116 17.34 -1.98 7.61
C LYS A 116 15.91 -1.87 8.13
N TYR A 117 15.46 -0.65 8.45
CA TYR A 117 14.05 -0.43 8.80
C TYR A 117 13.12 -0.70 7.59
N PRO A 118 11.89 -1.20 7.84
CA PRO A 118 10.91 -1.45 6.78
C PRO A 118 10.41 -0.13 6.19
N SER A 119 9.75 -0.14 5.03
CA SER A 119 8.92 1.01 4.64
C SER A 119 7.78 1.18 5.63
N MET A 120 7.46 2.43 5.98
CA MET A 120 6.37 2.74 6.92
C MET A 120 5.25 3.49 6.20
N ASN A 121 4.01 3.19 6.58
CA ASN A 121 2.82 3.87 6.09
C ASN A 121 2.11 4.55 7.28
N CYS A 122 1.92 5.86 7.19
CA CYS A 122 1.31 6.69 8.24
C CYS A 122 0.07 7.39 7.70
N THR A 123 -1.08 7.18 8.34
CA THR A 123 -2.31 7.90 7.99
C THR A 123 -2.31 9.29 8.63
N VAL A 124 -2.37 10.34 7.81
CA VAL A 124 -2.38 11.74 8.24
C VAL A 124 -3.82 12.18 8.47
N GLY A 125 -4.19 12.26 9.75
CA GLY A 125 -5.45 12.83 10.23
C GLY A 125 -5.26 14.18 10.91
N LYS A 126 -6.34 14.70 11.50
CA LYS A 126 -6.38 16.02 12.14
C LYS A 126 -5.30 16.19 13.23
N GLU A 127 -5.05 15.16 14.04
CA GLU A 127 -4.05 15.21 15.12
C GLU A 127 -2.63 15.47 14.61
N ILE A 128 -2.30 14.95 13.43
CA ILE A 128 -0.99 15.15 12.81
C ILE A 128 -0.91 16.55 12.19
N ILE A 129 -2.00 17.05 11.62
CA ILE A 129 -2.06 18.43 11.11
C ILE A 129 -1.93 19.46 12.23
N ASP A 130 -2.57 19.21 13.38
CA ASP A 130 -2.52 20.10 14.54
C ASP A 130 -1.13 20.10 15.21
N ASN A 131 -0.32 19.03 15.05
CA ASN A 131 1.05 18.96 15.57
C ASN A 131 2.00 18.14 14.66
N PRO A 132 2.45 18.71 13.53
CA PRO A 132 3.21 17.96 12.53
C PRO A 132 4.63 17.60 12.98
N GLU A 133 5.24 18.41 13.86
CA GLU A 133 6.62 18.22 14.32
C GLU A 133 6.82 16.90 15.07
N ALA A 134 5.83 16.51 15.88
CA ALA A 134 5.92 15.27 16.66
C ALA A 134 5.99 14.04 15.74
N THR A 135 5.16 14.01 14.70
CA THR A 135 5.14 12.93 13.71
C THR A 135 6.40 12.95 12.83
N ILE A 136 6.82 14.13 12.36
CA ILE A 136 8.02 14.25 11.54
C ILE A 136 9.26 13.82 12.33
N GLY A 137 9.44 14.33 13.55
CA GLY A 137 10.55 13.96 14.42
C GLY A 137 10.54 12.47 14.81
N PHE A 138 9.35 11.88 14.97
CA PHE A 138 9.24 10.43 15.16
C PHE A 138 9.81 9.66 13.98
N PHE A 139 9.50 10.04 12.73
CA PHE A 139 9.97 9.29 11.56
C PHE A 139 11.41 9.58 11.16
N GLU A 140 11.93 10.77 11.48
CA GLU A 140 13.30 11.19 11.16
C GLU A 140 14.35 10.22 11.69
N GLN A 141 14.13 9.66 12.89
CA GLN A 141 15.07 8.74 13.54
C GLN A 141 15.34 7.44 12.76
N PHE A 142 14.45 7.04 11.84
CA PHE A 142 14.58 5.76 11.13
C PHE A 142 15.40 5.89 9.84
N GLY A 143 15.50 7.09 9.25
CA GLY A 143 16.24 7.31 8.00
C GLY A 143 15.76 6.43 6.82
N ASN A 144 14.50 6.02 6.81
CA ASN A 144 13.89 5.16 5.80
C ASN A 144 12.88 5.94 4.94
N ARG A 145 12.40 5.30 3.87
CA ARG A 145 11.30 5.85 3.07
C ARG A 145 9.97 5.71 3.81
N ILE A 146 9.20 6.79 3.85
CA ILE A 146 7.84 6.82 4.42
C ILE A 146 6.80 7.16 3.37
N THR A 147 5.65 6.49 3.43
CA THR A 147 4.44 6.90 2.72
C THR A 147 3.48 7.52 3.72
N PHE A 148 3.06 8.74 3.44
CA PHE A 148 1.94 9.35 4.15
C PHE A 148 0.68 9.15 3.31
N SER A 149 -0.42 8.77 3.96
CA SER A 149 -1.72 8.63 3.34
C SER A 149 -2.72 9.57 3.99
N ARG A 150 -3.45 10.34 3.18
CA ARG A 150 -4.46 11.26 3.70
C ARG A 150 -5.65 10.52 4.29
N MET A 151 -6.07 10.92 5.50
CA MET A 151 -7.35 10.48 6.05
C MET A 151 -8.51 11.13 5.27
N ILE A 152 -9.46 10.32 4.83
CA ILE A 152 -10.68 10.78 4.12
C ILE A 152 -11.96 10.38 4.88
N GLY A 153 -13.10 10.87 4.41
CA GLY A 153 -14.41 10.62 5.02
C GLY A 153 -14.75 11.62 6.12
N LYS A 154 -15.68 11.26 7.01
CA LYS A 154 -16.25 12.17 8.03
C LYS A 154 -15.22 12.82 8.97
N GLN A 155 -14.08 12.16 9.20
CA GLN A 155 -12.98 12.67 10.03
C GLN A 155 -11.74 13.02 9.18
N GLY A 156 -11.91 13.11 7.86
CA GLY A 156 -10.84 13.40 6.94
C GLY A 156 -10.32 14.83 7.04
N ILE A 157 -9.16 15.04 6.43
CA ILE A 157 -8.54 16.36 6.27
C ILE A 157 -8.62 16.79 4.81
N SER A 158 -8.52 18.08 4.52
CA SER A 158 -8.56 18.57 3.14
C SER A 158 -7.29 18.17 2.36
N LEU A 159 -7.39 18.05 1.03
CA LEU A 159 -6.22 17.82 0.17
C LEU A 159 -5.17 18.94 0.30
N PRO A 160 -5.54 20.24 0.36
CA PRO A 160 -4.59 21.31 0.66
C PRO A 160 -3.85 21.16 1.99
N ASP A 161 -4.54 20.82 3.08
CA ASP A 161 -3.89 20.64 4.40
C ASP A 161 -2.88 19.48 4.37
N PHE A 162 -3.26 18.39 3.70
CA PHE A 162 -2.38 17.25 3.52
C PHE A 162 -1.15 17.60 2.67
N ASN A 163 -1.30 18.33 1.57
CA ASN A 163 -0.18 18.77 0.75
C ASN A 163 0.74 19.73 1.51
N ALA A 164 0.19 20.62 2.35
CA ALA A 164 0.99 21.48 3.22
C ALA A 164 1.83 20.65 4.22
N PHE A 165 1.23 19.61 4.81
CA PHE A 165 1.95 18.67 5.66
C PHE A 165 3.04 17.90 4.90
N LEU A 166 2.74 17.38 3.71
CA LEU A 166 3.72 16.64 2.89
C LEU A 166 4.93 17.51 2.55
N ASN A 167 4.71 18.76 2.14
CA ASN A 167 5.79 19.71 1.85
C ASN A 167 6.71 19.89 3.04
N LYS A 168 6.13 20.08 4.23
CA LYS A 168 6.88 20.20 5.47
C LYS A 168 7.64 18.92 5.84
N ALA A 169 7.02 17.75 5.68
CA ALA A 169 7.66 16.47 5.96
C ALA A 169 8.85 16.19 5.02
N MET A 170 8.74 16.58 3.74
CA MET A 170 9.80 16.42 2.73
C MET A 170 11.07 17.22 3.02
N GLU A 171 11.00 18.26 3.85
CA GLU A 171 12.19 19.02 4.27
C GLU A 171 13.17 18.17 5.11
N ARG A 172 12.67 17.11 5.76
CA ARG A 172 13.42 16.29 6.73
C ARG A 172 13.38 14.80 6.46
N LEU A 173 12.37 14.32 5.74
CA LEU A 173 12.11 12.89 5.53
C LEU A 173 12.19 12.50 4.05
N ASN A 174 12.59 11.26 3.80
CA ASN A 174 12.45 10.63 2.49
C ASN A 174 10.99 10.20 2.25
N VAL A 175 10.14 11.16 1.87
CA VAL A 175 8.72 10.92 1.62
C VAL A 175 8.51 10.34 0.22
N ARG A 176 7.66 9.32 0.12
CA ARG A 176 7.14 8.85 -1.16
C ARG A 176 6.26 9.92 -1.79
N THR A 177 6.75 10.51 -2.88
CA THR A 177 5.95 11.32 -3.80
C THR A 177 5.44 10.43 -4.94
N GLY A 178 4.15 10.50 -5.22
CA GLY A 178 3.50 9.70 -6.28
C GLY A 178 3.45 10.44 -7.61
N GLY A 179 3.46 9.68 -8.71
CA GLY A 179 3.01 10.16 -10.02
C GLY A 179 1.50 10.01 -10.15
N TYR A 180 1.03 9.25 -11.14
CA TYR A 180 -0.36 8.80 -11.26
C TYR A 180 -0.65 7.59 -10.37
N ASP A 181 -0.50 7.71 -9.05
CA ASP A 181 -0.81 6.59 -8.14
C ASP A 181 -2.12 6.86 -7.39
N CYS A 182 -2.08 7.78 -6.43
CA CYS A 182 -3.27 8.21 -5.72
C CYS A 182 -3.11 9.63 -5.17
N THR A 183 -4.19 10.40 -5.23
CA THR A 183 -4.30 11.70 -4.56
C THR A 183 -4.14 11.59 -3.05
N MET A 184 -4.44 10.42 -2.47
CA MET A 184 -4.23 10.14 -1.05
C MET A 184 -2.76 10.04 -0.65
N TYR A 185 -1.84 9.83 -1.60
CA TYR A 185 -0.41 9.74 -1.33
C TYR A 185 0.37 10.97 -1.85
N GLY A 186 -0.34 12.05 -2.19
CA GLY A 186 0.25 13.29 -2.69
C GLY A 186 0.54 13.30 -4.20
N GLY A 187 0.05 12.29 -4.94
CA GLY A 187 0.13 12.23 -6.40
C GLY A 187 -1.19 12.60 -7.10
N MET A 188 -1.32 12.19 -8.36
CA MET A 188 -2.57 12.21 -9.13
C MET A 188 -3.25 10.83 -9.10
N CYS A 189 -4.54 10.77 -9.40
CA CYS A 189 -5.32 9.53 -9.42
C CYS A 189 -4.96 8.63 -10.61
N GLY A 190 -4.35 7.48 -10.36
CA GLY A 190 -4.00 6.46 -11.36
C GLY A 190 -5.10 5.46 -11.72
N ALA A 191 -6.30 5.63 -11.18
CA ALA A 191 -7.37 4.62 -11.31
C ALA A 191 -7.64 4.29 -12.79
N GLY A 192 -7.47 3.01 -13.14
CA GLY A 192 -7.65 2.48 -14.50
C GLY A 192 -6.64 2.98 -15.55
N MET A 193 -5.54 3.64 -15.15
CA MET A 193 -4.45 4.01 -16.06
C MET A 193 -3.26 3.07 -15.92
N ASP A 194 -2.70 3.00 -14.71
CA ASP A 194 -1.49 2.24 -14.38
C ASP A 194 -1.70 1.30 -13.19
N ASN A 195 -2.91 1.32 -12.61
CA ASN A 195 -3.29 0.52 -11.46
C ASN A 195 -4.69 -0.07 -11.65
N ILE A 196 -4.83 -1.34 -11.26
CA ILE A 196 -6.09 -2.06 -11.16
C ILE A 196 -6.15 -2.75 -9.80
N PHE A 197 -7.33 -3.19 -9.37
CA PHE A 197 -7.52 -3.78 -8.05
C PHE A 197 -8.42 -5.00 -8.12
N TYR A 198 -7.96 -6.14 -7.59
CA TYR A 198 -8.73 -7.37 -7.51
C TYR A 198 -9.44 -7.47 -6.16
N ALA A 199 -10.76 -7.60 -6.16
CA ALA A 199 -11.56 -7.86 -4.97
C ALA A 199 -12.88 -8.53 -5.33
N ASN A 200 -13.50 -9.27 -4.39
CA ASN A 200 -14.85 -9.81 -4.55
C ASN A 200 -15.10 -10.60 -5.87
N GLY A 201 -14.07 -11.28 -6.39
CA GLY A 201 -14.17 -12.01 -7.67
C GLY A 201 -14.19 -11.12 -8.91
N LYS A 202 -13.71 -9.89 -8.80
CA LYS A 202 -13.75 -8.88 -9.86
C LYS A 202 -12.47 -8.06 -9.91
N ILE A 203 -12.25 -7.42 -11.06
CA ILE A 203 -11.26 -6.38 -11.29
C ILE A 203 -11.96 -5.02 -11.24
N PHE A 204 -11.38 -4.07 -10.51
CA PHE A 204 -11.83 -2.70 -10.37
C PHE A 204 -10.72 -1.73 -10.78
N ILE A 205 -11.09 -0.50 -11.14
CA ILE A 205 -10.14 0.57 -11.50
C ILE A 205 -9.22 0.99 -10.34
N CYS A 206 -9.65 0.84 -9.08
CA CYS A 206 -8.81 0.98 -7.89
C CYS A 206 -9.56 0.47 -6.65
N GLY A 207 -8.86 0.30 -5.52
CA GLY A 207 -9.46 -0.18 -4.27
C GLY A 207 -10.53 0.76 -3.67
N ASN A 208 -10.50 2.05 -3.99
CA ASN A 208 -11.57 2.97 -3.58
C ASN A 208 -12.83 2.80 -4.44
N CYS A 209 -12.74 2.26 -5.65
CA CYS A 209 -13.83 2.15 -6.61
C CYS A 209 -14.61 0.84 -6.55
N ILE A 210 -14.41 0.00 -5.52
CA ILE A 210 -15.07 -1.31 -5.41
C ILE A 210 -16.61 -1.22 -5.31
N ASP A 211 -17.12 -0.05 -4.92
CA ASP A 211 -18.55 0.23 -4.77
C ASP A 211 -19.17 0.80 -6.06
N LEU A 212 -18.34 1.09 -7.08
CA LEU A 212 -18.80 1.57 -8.38
C LEU A 212 -19.24 0.41 -9.28
N PRO A 213 -20.16 0.64 -10.24
CA PRO A 213 -20.64 -0.42 -11.12
C PRO A 213 -19.59 -0.91 -12.13
N PHE A 214 -18.45 -0.23 -12.24
CA PHE A 214 -17.37 -0.54 -13.19
C PHE A 214 -16.51 -1.68 -12.65
N SER A 215 -16.74 -2.89 -13.17
CA SER A 215 -15.97 -4.07 -12.80
C SER A 215 -15.95 -5.10 -13.91
N MET A 216 -14.90 -5.91 -13.96
CA MET A 216 -14.77 -7.07 -14.86
C MET A 216 -14.59 -8.34 -14.01
N PRO A 217 -14.89 -9.55 -14.53
CA PRO A 217 -14.55 -10.80 -13.86
C PRO A 217 -13.05 -10.89 -13.52
N TYR A 218 -12.68 -11.46 -12.37
CA TYR A 218 -11.27 -11.53 -11.92
C TYR A 218 -10.35 -12.34 -12.85
N ASP A 219 -10.91 -13.22 -13.67
CA ASP A 219 -10.24 -14.08 -14.64
C ASP A 219 -10.14 -13.43 -16.04
N THR A 220 -10.52 -12.16 -16.17
CA THR A 220 -10.34 -11.40 -17.41
C THR A 220 -8.84 -11.24 -17.73
N PRO A 221 -8.37 -11.61 -18.94
CA PRO A 221 -7.00 -11.36 -19.38
C PRO A 221 -6.63 -9.88 -19.30
N LEU A 222 -5.42 -9.54 -18.82
CA LEU A 222 -5.02 -8.14 -18.59
C LEU A 222 -5.01 -7.27 -19.85
N ASN A 223 -4.74 -7.84 -21.01
CA ASN A 223 -4.83 -7.15 -22.31
C ASN A 223 -6.27 -6.81 -22.72
N GLU A 224 -7.27 -7.47 -22.13
CA GLU A 224 -8.70 -7.19 -22.35
C GLU A 224 -9.29 -6.28 -21.26
N VAL A 225 -8.52 -5.97 -20.21
CA VAL A 225 -8.94 -5.05 -19.17
C VAL A 225 -8.92 -3.62 -19.71
N SER A 226 -10.10 -3.12 -20.08
CA SER A 226 -10.35 -1.70 -20.35
C SER A 226 -11.44 -1.19 -19.43
N PHE A 227 -11.23 0.01 -18.90
CA PHE A 227 -12.20 0.68 -18.05
C PHE A 227 -12.78 1.97 -18.65
N ASP A 228 -12.41 2.32 -19.89
CA ASP A 228 -12.86 3.53 -20.62
C ASP A 228 -12.96 4.78 -19.72
N VAL A 229 -11.93 5.04 -18.92
CA VAL A 229 -11.95 6.02 -17.81
C VAL A 229 -11.75 7.45 -18.30
N ILE A 230 -12.73 8.00 -19.02
CA ILE A 230 -12.67 9.37 -19.56
C ILE A 230 -13.03 10.43 -18.50
N ASP A 231 -13.79 10.07 -17.45
CA ASP A 231 -14.45 11.05 -16.58
C ASP A 231 -13.86 11.23 -15.16
N PHE A 232 -12.68 10.67 -14.86
CA PHE A 232 -12.07 10.85 -13.53
C PHE A 232 -11.30 12.17 -13.44
N ASP A 233 -11.71 13.03 -12.49
CA ASP A 233 -10.84 14.12 -12.01
C ASP A 233 -9.58 13.51 -11.41
N ARG A 234 -8.44 13.73 -12.06
CA ARG A 234 -7.15 13.16 -11.65
C ARG A 234 -6.55 13.89 -10.45
N SER A 235 -7.10 15.04 -10.07
CA SER A 235 -6.66 15.83 -8.92
C SER A 235 -7.47 15.56 -7.65
N CYS A 236 -8.58 14.83 -7.73
CA CYS A 236 -9.48 14.55 -6.61
C CYS A 236 -9.97 13.09 -6.63
N CYS A 237 -9.94 12.39 -5.50
CA CYS A 237 -10.54 11.05 -5.44
C CYS A 237 -12.06 11.16 -5.36
N PHE A 238 -12.78 10.38 -6.17
CA PHE A 238 -14.24 10.40 -6.17
C PHE A 238 -14.87 10.13 -4.78
N LYS A 239 -14.25 9.29 -3.94
CA LYS A 239 -14.71 9.01 -2.56
C LYS A 239 -14.73 10.24 -1.67
N GLU A 240 -14.01 11.30 -2.04
CA GLU A 240 -14.01 12.57 -1.32
C GLU A 240 -15.30 13.35 -1.53
N VAL A 241 -15.91 13.23 -2.71
CA VAL A 241 -17.12 13.98 -3.09
C VAL A 241 -18.38 13.35 -2.49
N PHE A 242 -18.40 12.03 -2.32
CA PHE A 242 -19.56 11.27 -1.84
C PHE A 242 -19.61 11.06 -0.31
N THR A 243 -18.63 11.59 0.42
CA THR A 243 -18.58 11.49 1.90
C THR A 243 -18.74 12.83 2.62
N GLY A 244 -19.05 13.89 1.86
CA GLY A 244 -19.50 15.20 2.37
C GLY A 244 -20.97 15.23 2.73
#